data_AF-A0A7V9NZ64-F1
#
_entry.id   AF-A0A7V9NZ64-F1
#
_cell.length_a   1.000
_cell.length_b   1.000
_cell.length_c   1.000
_cell.angle_alpha   90.00
_cell.angle_beta   90.00
_cell.angle_gamma   90.00
#
_symmetry.space_group_name_H-M   'P 1'
#
loop_
_entity.id
_entity.type
_entity.pdbx_description
1 polymer ?
#
loop_
_entity_poly.entity_id
_entity_poly.type
_entity_poly.pdbx_seq_one_letter_code
_entity_poly.pdbx_strand_id
1 'polypeptide(L)'
;MTEETKKQLMQSVYKLATHYQIPNAELVSFKKRSLLLDLINSKDETAYKFVNNVIEAEVKLDRIQNDKEKQTKKPEHWAAEVFTTQKEKDKAEEKLAKFFKDNSLS
;
A
#
# COMPACT_ATOMS: atom_id res chain seq x y z
N MET A 1 -12.28 -0.28 -3.23
CA MET A 1 -11.00 -0.05 -3.93
C MET A 1 -11.07 -0.65 -5.31
N THR A 2 -10.64 0.09 -6.34
CA THR A 2 -10.69 -0.35 -7.73
C THR A 2 -9.65 -1.44 -8.02
N GLU A 3 -9.86 -2.20 -9.11
CA GLU A 3 -8.87 -3.18 -9.57
C GLU A 3 -7.56 -2.53 -10.04
N GLU A 4 -7.62 -1.30 -10.55
CA GLU A 4 -6.44 -0.54 -10.97
C GLU A 4 -5.54 -0.19 -9.77
N THR A 5 -6.11 0.34 -8.68
CA THR A 5 -5.36 0.65 -7.47
C THR A 5 -4.71 -0.61 -6.87
N LYS A 6 -5.43 -1.74 -6.85
CA LYS A 6 -4.87 -3.02 -6.39
C LYS A 6 -3.66 -3.45 -7.24
N LYS A 7 -3.74 -3.29 -8.56
CA LYS A 7 -2.63 -3.61 -9.47
C LYS A 7 -1.42 -2.72 -9.21
N GLN A 8 -1.61 -1.41 -9.06
CA GLN A 8 -0.53 -0.47 -8.73
C GLN A 8 0.15 -0.82 -7.40
N LEU A 9 -0.63 -1.14 -6.37
CA LEU A 9 -0.09 -1.59 -5.08
C LEU A 9 0.73 -2.88 -5.22
N MET A 10 0.21 -3.85 -5.97
CA MET A 10 0.93 -5.11 -6.20
C MET A 10 2.20 -4.94 -7.03
N GLN A 11 2.28 -3.97 -7.94
CA GLN A 11 3.52 -3.68 -8.69
C GLN A 11 4.69 -3.37 -7.76
N SER A 12 4.46 -2.56 -6.72
CA SER A 12 5.47 -2.26 -5.69
C SER A 12 5.89 -3.51 -4.91
N VAL A 13 4.92 -4.37 -4.56
CA VAL A 13 5.19 -5.65 -3.89
C VAL A 13 6.00 -6.59 -4.80
N TYR A 14 5.66 -6.66 -6.09
CA TYR A 14 6.38 -7.48 -7.07
C TYR A 14 7.78 -6.97 -7.33
N LYS A 15 8.01 -5.64 -7.40
CA LYS A 15 9.36 -5.07 -7.51
C LYS A 15 10.25 -5.56 -6.36
N LEU A 16 9.76 -5.49 -5.12
CA LEU A 16 10.47 -6.01 -3.95
C LEU A 16 10.69 -7.53 -4.04
N ALA A 17 9.65 -8.27 -4.43
CA ALA A 17 9.75 -9.72 -4.55
C ALA A 17 10.79 -10.15 -5.59
N THR A 18 10.85 -9.49 -6.75
CA THR A 18 11.89 -9.70 -7.76
C THR A 18 13.27 -9.39 -7.22
N HIS A 19 13.43 -8.25 -6.52
CA HIS A 19 14.71 -7.88 -5.92
C HIS A 19 15.23 -8.91 -4.91
N TYR A 20 14.35 -9.44 -4.06
CA TYR A 20 14.69 -10.47 -3.08
C TYR A 20 14.62 -11.89 -3.62
N GLN A 21 14.46 -12.05 -4.95
CA GLN A 21 14.41 -13.34 -5.63
C GLN A 21 13.33 -14.29 -5.09
N ILE A 22 12.18 -13.74 -4.69
CA ILE A 22 11.03 -14.52 -4.21
C ILE A 22 10.32 -15.14 -5.43
N PRO A 23 10.29 -16.48 -5.56
CA PRO A 23 9.72 -17.14 -6.72
C PRO A 23 8.19 -17.00 -6.74
N ASN A 24 7.59 -17.06 -7.93
CA ASN A 24 6.15 -17.10 -8.15
C ASN A 24 5.37 -15.88 -7.59
N ALA A 25 6.04 -14.76 -7.32
CA ALA A 25 5.42 -13.57 -6.75
C ALA A 25 4.26 -13.04 -7.60
N GLU A 26 4.40 -13.07 -8.93
CA GLU A 26 3.39 -12.63 -9.90
C GLU A 26 2.07 -13.41 -9.86
N LEU A 27 2.09 -14.64 -9.32
CA LEU A 27 0.90 -15.49 -9.18
C LEU A 27 0.07 -15.12 -7.94
N VAL A 28 0.60 -14.29 -7.04
CA VAL A 28 -0.06 -13.91 -5.79
C VAL A 28 -1.00 -12.74 -6.03
N SER A 29 -2.31 -12.96 -5.88
CA SER A 29 -3.29 -11.88 -6.00
C SER A 29 -3.28 -10.95 -4.78
N PHE A 30 -3.85 -9.74 -4.93
CA PHE A 30 -4.00 -8.77 -3.84
C PHE A 30 -4.68 -9.35 -2.58
N LYS A 31 -5.62 -10.30 -2.75
CA LYS A 31 -6.29 -10.97 -1.62
C LYS A 31 -5.32 -11.83 -0.79
N LYS A 32 -4.31 -12.42 -1.45
CA LYS A 32 -3.28 -13.27 -0.84
C LYS A 32 -1.96 -12.53 -0.59
N ARG A 33 -1.94 -11.20 -0.72
CA ARG A 33 -0.73 -10.37 -0.59
C ARG A 33 0.02 -10.58 0.73
N SER A 34 -0.67 -10.93 1.82
CA SER A 34 -0.04 -11.18 3.12
C SER A 34 1.07 -12.23 3.02
N LEU A 35 0.84 -13.32 2.28
CA LEU A 35 1.86 -14.35 2.07
C LEU A 35 3.13 -13.79 1.43
N LEU A 36 2.98 -12.89 0.46
CA LEU A 36 4.11 -12.27 -0.22
C LEU A 36 4.79 -11.22 0.66
N LEU A 37 4.01 -10.48 1.43
CA LEU A 37 4.52 -9.50 2.40
C LEU A 37 5.29 -10.17 3.54
N ASP A 38 4.86 -11.33 4.03
CA ASP A 38 5.58 -12.11 5.04
C ASP A 38 6.93 -12.60 4.50
N LEU A 39 6.96 -13.04 3.24
CA LEU A 39 8.22 -13.41 2.58
C LEU A 39 9.15 -12.21 2.42
N ILE A 40 8.63 -11.03 2.03
CA ILE A 40 9.42 -9.80 1.98
C ILE A 40 9.92 -9.42 3.39
N ASN A 41 9.08 -9.51 4.41
CA ASN A 41 9.45 -9.22 5.80
C ASN A 41 10.59 -10.11 6.30
N SER A 42 10.59 -11.39 5.90
CA SER A 42 11.70 -12.31 6.23
C SER A 42 13.04 -11.95 5.59
N LYS A 43 13.02 -11.14 4.53
CA LYS A 43 14.19 -10.67 3.79
C LYS A 43 14.63 -9.28 4.24
N ASP A 44 13.66 -8.39 4.39
CA ASP A 44 13.85 -6.99 4.76
C ASP A 44 12.58 -6.45 5.42
N GLU A 45 12.64 -6.34 6.75
CA GLU A 45 11.56 -5.77 7.57
C GLU A 45 11.27 -4.31 7.20
N THR A 46 12.29 -3.55 6.77
CA THR A 46 12.14 -2.15 6.40
C THR A 46 11.38 -2.01 5.08
N ALA A 47 11.73 -2.81 4.08
CA ALA A 47 11.01 -2.87 2.81
C ALA A 47 9.55 -3.28 3.02
N TYR A 48 9.31 -4.30 3.84
CA TYR A 48 7.97 -4.72 4.26
C TYR A 48 7.20 -3.56 4.89
N LYS A 49 7.78 -2.86 5.88
CA LYS A 49 7.13 -1.74 6.54
C LYS A 49 6.73 -0.65 5.56
N PHE A 50 7.60 -0.27 4.62
CA PHE A 50 7.28 0.78 3.66
C PHE A 50 6.15 0.40 2.72
N VAL A 51 6.20 -0.79 2.12
CA VAL A 51 5.13 -1.22 1.20
C VAL A 51 3.82 -1.50 1.93
N ASN A 52 3.87 -2.06 3.14
CA ASN A 52 2.69 -2.31 3.95
C ASN A 52 2.02 -1.00 4.38
N ASN A 53 2.80 0.02 4.77
CA ASN A 53 2.25 1.34 5.13
C ASN A 53 1.47 1.98 3.97
N VAL A 54 1.96 1.86 2.73
CA VAL A 54 1.24 2.36 1.55
C VAL A 54 -0.08 1.59 1.35
N ILE A 55 -0.04 0.26 1.44
CA ILE A 55 -1.23 -0.59 1.31
C ILE A 55 -2.27 -0.28 2.40
N GLU A 56 -1.85 -0.12 3.65
CA GLU A 56 -2.75 0.19 4.75
C GLU A 56 -3.36 1.59 4.65
N ALA A 57 -2.58 2.59 4.22
CA ALA A 57 -3.09 3.94 4.00
C ALA A 57 -4.14 3.97 2.87
N GLU A 58 -3.91 3.24 1.78
CA GLU A 58 -4.88 3.07 0.68
C GLU A 58 -6.16 2.35 1.14
N VAL A 59 -6.03 1.25 1.88
CA VAL A 59 -7.20 0.53 2.43
C VAL A 59 -7.98 1.41 3.39
N LYS A 60 -7.30 2.23 4.21
CA LYS A 60 -7.94 3.18 5.11
C LYS A 60 -8.68 4.27 4.34
N LEU A 61 -8.05 4.86 3.32
CA LEU A 61 -8.65 5.87 2.47
C LEU A 61 -9.91 5.34 1.77
N ASP A 62 -9.81 4.15 1.19
CA ASP A 62 -10.93 3.46 0.54
C ASP A 62 -12.09 3.24 1.53
N ARG A 63 -11.81 2.78 2.76
CA ARG A 63 -12.84 2.62 3.80
C ARG A 63 -13.54 3.94 4.12
N ILE A 64 -12.80 5.02 4.33
CA ILE A 64 -13.36 6.35 4.64
C ILE A 64 -14.22 6.85 3.47
N GLN A 65 -13.77 6.63 2.23
CA GLN A 65 -14.51 7.03 1.04
C GLN A 65 -15.82 6.24 0.87
N ASN A 66 -15.81 4.92 1.07
CA ASN A 66 -17.02 4.09 1.04
C ASN A 66 -17.96 4.39 2.22
N ASP A 67 -17.45 4.79 3.39
CA ASP A 67 -18.28 5.17 4.53
C ASP A 67 -19.05 6.48 4.29
N LYS A 68 -18.58 7.37 3.41
CA LYS A 68 -19.36 8.54 2.96
C LYS A 68 -20.70 8.15 2.39
N GLU A 69 -20.74 7.08 1.59
CA GLU A 69 -21.96 6.60 0.96
C GLU A 69 -23.00 6.13 1.98
N LYS A 70 -22.55 5.80 3.21
CA LYS A 70 -23.41 5.39 4.33
C LYS A 70 -23.89 6.54 5.22
N GLN A 71 -23.52 7.79 4.94
CA GLN A 71 -23.98 9.02 5.60
C GLN A 71 -23.95 9.04 7.14
N THR A 72 -23.01 8.33 7.78
CA THR A 72 -22.97 8.22 9.26
C THR A 72 -22.26 9.40 9.96
N LYS A 73 -21.58 10.29 9.23
CA LYS A 73 -20.78 11.39 9.78
C LYS A 73 -21.12 12.75 9.14
N LYS A 74 -20.91 13.84 9.89
CA LYS A 74 -21.01 15.22 9.35
C LYS A 74 -19.97 15.43 8.23
N PRO A 75 -20.30 16.14 7.13
CA PRO A 75 -19.41 16.31 5.97
C PRO A 75 -18.03 16.91 6.29
N GLU A 76 -17.97 17.86 7.21
CA GLU A 76 -16.76 18.54 7.67
C GLU A 76 -15.76 17.62 8.37
N HIS A 77 -16.23 16.74 9.27
CA HIS A 77 -15.36 15.75 9.93
C HIS A 77 -14.88 14.69 8.94
N TRP A 78 -15.74 14.31 7.98
CA TRP A 78 -15.36 13.38 6.92
C TRP A 78 -14.28 13.96 6.01
N ALA A 79 -14.43 15.21 5.56
CA ALA A 79 -13.44 15.88 4.70
C ALA A 79 -12.07 16.00 5.39
N ALA A 80 -12.05 16.30 6.70
CA ALA A 80 -10.82 16.34 7.48
C ALA A 80 -10.15 14.95 7.61
N GLU A 81 -10.94 13.89 7.77
CA GLU A 81 -10.46 12.50 7.88
C GLU A 81 -9.88 12.00 6.54
N VAL A 82 -10.54 12.31 5.43
CA VAL A 82 -10.03 12.05 4.07
C VAL A 82 -8.73 12.79 3.83
N PHE A 83 -8.69 14.09 4.12
CA PHE A 83 -7.50 14.91 3.90
C PHE A 83 -6.30 14.43 4.72
N THR A 84 -6.54 14.07 5.99
CA THR A 84 -5.51 13.51 6.86
C THR A 84 -4.98 12.19 6.32
N THR A 85 -5.89 11.28 5.92
CA THR A 85 -5.52 9.96 5.41
C THR A 85 -4.81 10.03 4.06
N GLN A 86 -5.22 10.96 3.19
CA GLN A 86 -4.53 11.24 1.92
C GLN A 86 -3.09 11.68 2.18
N LYS A 87 -2.86 12.61 3.14
CA LYS A 87 -1.51 13.02 3.53
C LYS A 87 -0.67 11.87 4.10
N GLU A 88 -1.28 10.95 4.84
CA GLU A 88 -0.59 9.76 5.35
C GLU A 88 -0.15 8.84 4.21
N LYS A 89 -1.04 8.62 3.24
CA LYS A 89 -0.76 7.87 2.02
C LYS A 89 0.39 8.51 1.23
N ASP A 90 0.30 9.80 0.92
CA ASP A 90 1.31 10.51 0.12
C ASP A 90 2.69 10.42 0.78
N LYS A 91 2.76 10.55 2.11
CA LYS A 91 4.00 10.37 2.88
C LYS A 91 4.52 8.94 2.85
N ALA A 92 3.65 7.95 2.88
CA ALA A 92 4.04 6.54 2.77
C ALA A 92 4.61 6.24 1.37
N GLU A 93 3.97 6.77 0.32
CA GLU A 93 4.44 6.65 -1.06
C GLU A 93 5.80 7.32 -1.27
N GLU A 94 6.00 8.53 -0.72
CA GLU A 94 7.29 9.23 -0.77
C GLU A 94 8.41 8.42 -0.11
N LYS A 95 8.14 7.84 1.07
CA LYS A 95 9.11 6.97 1.77
C LYS A 95 9.44 5.72 0.97
N LEU A 96 8.43 5.08 0.37
CA LEU A 96 8.64 3.89 -0.46
C LEU A 96 9.42 4.23 -1.73
N ALA A 97 9.09 5.34 -2.40
CA ALA A 97 9.81 5.81 -3.58
C ALA A 97 11.27 6.14 -3.25
N LYS A 98 11.52 6.79 -2.11
CA LYS A 98 12.88 7.04 -1.63
C LYS A 98 13.63 5.74 -1.35
N PHE A 99 13.00 4.78 -0.69
CA PHE A 99 13.58 3.45 -0.47
C PHE A 99 13.94 2.76 -1.79
N PHE A 100 13.06 2.81 -2.79
CA PHE A 100 13.34 2.26 -4.12
C PHE A 100 14.51 2.97 -4.81
N LYS A 101 14.62 4.29 -4.67
CA LYS A 101 15.75 5.06 -5.20
C LYS A 101 17.08 4.66 -4.55
N ASP A 102 17.08 4.57 -3.22
CA ASP A 102 18.27 4.25 -2.44
C ASP A 102 18.76 2.81 -2.69
N ASN A 103 17.84 1.89 -3.05
CA ASN A 103 18.15 0.49 -3.36
C ASN A 103 18.23 0.16 -4.86
N SER A 104 18.23 1.18 -5.74
CA SER A 104 18.29 1.00 -7.21
C SER A 104 17.14 0.14 -7.78
N LEU A 105 15.95 0.27 -7.21
CA LEU A 105 14.68 -0.37 -7.61
C LEU A 105 13.77 0.56 -8.45
N SER A 106 14.33 1.70 -8.87
CA SER A 106 13.62 2.79 -9.56
C SER A 106 13.26 2.40 -10.99
#